data_AF-A0A3S3NV85-F1
#
_entry.id   AF-A0A3S3NV85-F1
#
_cell.length_a   1.000
_cell.length_b   1.000
_cell.length_c   1.000
_cell.angle_alpha   90.00
_cell.angle_beta   90.00
_cell.angle_gamma   90.00
#
_symmetry.space_group_name_H-M   'P 1'
#
loop_
_entity.id
_entity.type
_entity.pdbx_description
1 polymer ?
#
loop_
_entity_poly.entity_id
_entity_poly.type
_entity_poly.pdbx_seq_one_letter_code
_entity_poly.pdbx_strand_id
1 'polypeptide(L)'
;MWLERSFLAIFFVLSTVFAVSTFTTADEVLGSRGSTARNLLEVKTACPVNFESLNYTVITSQCKAPKYSATPCCKAFKEFACPYADLLNNVTNDCASTMFSYINLYGKYPPGLFASKCRSANGGLDCPAPAPAPSPKSK
;
A
#
# COMPACT_ATOMS: atom_id res chain seq x y z
N MET A 1 42.43 63.13 -1.93
CA MET A 1 42.96 62.02 -1.08
C MET A 1 41.99 61.51 0.00
N TRP A 2 40.88 62.19 0.35
CA TRP A 2 39.84 61.65 1.25
C TRP A 2 38.72 60.87 0.54
N LEU A 3 38.55 61.03 -0.77
CA LEU A 3 37.50 60.32 -1.53
C LEU A 3 37.91 58.89 -1.93
N GLU A 4 39.18 58.65 -2.24
CA GLU A 4 39.75 57.33 -2.58
C GLU A 4 39.73 56.35 -1.40
N ARG A 5 39.91 56.85 -0.17
CA ARG A 5 39.84 56.04 1.06
C ARG A 5 38.40 55.70 1.44
N SER A 6 37.44 56.52 1.04
CA SER A 6 36.00 56.27 1.24
C SER A 6 35.48 55.22 0.26
N PHE A 7 35.94 55.23 -0.99
CA PHE A 7 35.58 54.21 -1.99
C PHE A 7 36.11 52.81 -1.65
N LEU A 8 37.33 52.69 -1.12
CA LEU A 8 37.87 51.42 -0.62
C LEU A 8 37.12 50.90 0.62
N ALA A 9 36.64 51.79 1.50
CA ALA A 9 35.83 51.40 2.64
C ALA A 9 34.46 50.85 2.22
N ILE A 10 33.82 51.46 1.21
CA ILE A 10 32.52 50.98 0.70
C ILE A 10 32.64 49.61 0.00
N PHE A 11 33.73 49.35 -0.75
CA PHE A 11 33.97 48.05 -1.39
C PHE A 11 34.22 46.92 -0.36
N PHE A 12 34.84 47.24 0.78
CA PHE A 12 35.09 46.27 1.85
C PHE A 12 33.80 45.89 2.60
N VAL A 13 32.82 46.80 2.71
CA VAL A 13 31.52 46.53 3.35
C VAL A 13 30.56 45.78 2.41
N LEU A 14 30.69 45.92 1.09
CA LEU A 14 29.84 45.20 0.13
C LEU A 14 30.33 43.76 -0.16
N SER A 15 31.60 43.45 0.12
CA SER A 15 32.20 42.13 -0.13
C SER A 15 32.03 41.13 1.02
N THR A 16 31.46 41.54 2.15
CA THR A 16 31.11 40.62 3.27
C THR A 16 29.72 39.99 3.10
N VAL A 17 29.03 40.23 1.98
CA VAL A 17 27.77 39.56 1.60
C VAL A 17 28.05 38.40 0.63
N PHE A 18 29.01 37.52 0.92
CA PHE A 18 29.13 36.23 0.21
C PHE A 18 29.93 35.23 1.06
N ALA A 19 29.31 34.78 2.15
CA ALA A 19 29.73 33.57 2.85
C ALA A 19 28.48 32.78 3.26
N VAL A 20 28.23 31.69 2.52
CA VAL A 20 27.56 30.45 2.94
C VAL A 20 26.20 30.59 3.63
N SER A 21 25.14 30.19 2.91
CA SER A 21 23.93 29.67 3.54
C SER A 21 24.33 28.58 4.54
N THR A 22 24.08 28.79 5.83
CA THR A 22 24.00 27.68 6.77
C THR A 22 22.79 26.85 6.37
N PHE A 23 23.04 25.74 5.68
CA PHE A 23 22.09 24.63 5.69
C PHE A 23 21.88 24.26 7.17
N THR A 24 20.65 24.36 7.64
CA THR A 24 20.23 23.75 8.89
C THR A 24 20.30 22.24 8.72
N THR A 25 21.48 21.66 8.96
CA THR A 25 21.66 20.24 9.21
C THR A 25 22.59 20.13 10.41
N ALA A 26 22.01 20.26 11.60
CA ALA A 26 22.56 19.72 12.82
C ALA A 26 21.46 18.83 13.38
N ASP A 27 21.61 17.54 13.09
CA ASP A 27 21.11 16.42 13.85
C ASP A 27 19.75 16.61 14.53
N GLU A 28 18.71 16.19 13.79
CA GLU A 28 17.72 15.29 14.38
C GLU A 28 18.45 14.03 14.89
N VAL A 29 19.24 14.13 15.97
CA VAL A 29 19.46 13.01 16.88
C VAL A 29 18.19 12.94 17.72
N LEU A 30 17.18 12.49 16.98
CA LEU A 30 16.12 11.61 17.38
C LEU A 30 16.49 11.00 18.72
N GLY A 31 15.77 11.40 19.76
CA GLY A 31 15.94 10.83 21.08
C GLY A 31 16.01 9.33 20.95
N SER A 32 17.15 8.76 21.34
CA SER A 32 17.25 7.35 21.70
C SER A 32 16.50 7.17 23.02
N ARG A 33 15.18 7.44 22.98
CA ARG A 33 14.27 6.47 23.58
C ARG A 33 14.56 5.22 22.77
N GLY A 34 15.28 4.29 23.39
CA GLY A 34 15.29 2.92 22.95
C GLY A 34 13.83 2.49 22.84
N SER A 35 13.25 2.75 21.68
CA SER A 35 12.09 2.04 21.21
C SER A 35 12.67 0.66 20.99
N THR A 36 12.62 -0.12 22.06
CA THR A 36 12.43 -1.56 21.95
C THR A 36 11.43 -1.68 20.83
N ALA A 37 11.92 -2.01 19.63
CA ALA A 37 11.10 -2.36 18.50
C ALA A 37 10.41 -3.65 18.92
N ARG A 38 9.36 -3.48 19.74
CA ARG A 38 8.29 -4.44 19.89
C ARG A 38 7.68 -4.45 18.50
N ASN A 39 8.28 -5.25 17.61
CA ASN A 39 7.49 -5.87 16.57
C ASN A 39 6.40 -6.58 17.35
N LEU A 40 5.24 -5.96 17.44
CA LEU A 40 4.05 -6.70 17.77
C LEU A 40 3.98 -7.73 16.65
N LEU A 41 4.35 -8.97 16.96
CA LEU A 41 3.77 -10.12 16.29
C LEU A 41 2.29 -9.94 16.55
N GLU A 42 1.62 -9.21 15.66
CA GLU A 42 0.19 -9.04 15.71
C GLU A 42 -0.33 -10.45 15.45
N VAL A 43 -0.65 -11.16 16.54
CA VAL A 43 -1.10 -12.54 16.50
C VAL A 43 -2.52 -12.50 15.94
N LYS A 44 -2.59 -12.43 14.62
CA LYS A 44 -3.83 -12.58 13.87
C LYS A 44 -4.31 -14.02 14.00
N THR A 45 -5.61 -14.19 14.14
CA THR A 45 -6.21 -15.52 14.11
C THR A 45 -6.05 -16.10 12.71
N ALA A 46 -5.79 -17.41 12.65
CA ALA A 46 -5.70 -18.12 11.38
C ALA A 46 -7.03 -18.03 10.63
N CYS A 47 -6.95 -17.87 9.32
CA CYS A 47 -8.12 -17.81 8.47
C CYS A 47 -8.89 -19.13 8.49
N PRO A 48 -10.21 -19.14 8.74
CA PRO A 48 -11.01 -20.36 8.74
C PRO A 48 -11.24 -20.93 7.31
N VAL A 49 -10.92 -20.17 6.26
CA VAL A 49 -11.05 -20.58 4.86
C VAL A 49 -9.71 -21.09 4.35
N ASN A 50 -9.71 -22.29 3.78
CA ASN A 50 -8.53 -22.85 3.13
C ASN A 50 -8.32 -22.26 1.72
N PHE A 51 -7.74 -21.06 1.64
CA PHE A 51 -7.45 -20.39 0.38
C PHE A 51 -6.55 -21.21 -0.54
N GLU A 52 -5.61 -22.01 0.00
CA GLU A 52 -4.70 -22.86 -0.80
C GLU A 52 -5.45 -23.75 -1.79
N SER A 53 -6.57 -24.32 -1.36
CA SER A 53 -7.36 -25.28 -2.13
C SER A 53 -8.42 -24.67 -3.05
N LEU A 54 -8.51 -23.34 -3.13
CA LEU A 54 -9.52 -22.67 -3.97
C LEU A 54 -9.15 -22.68 -5.46
N ASN A 55 -10.17 -22.46 -6.29
CA ASN A 55 -9.99 -22.38 -7.73
C ASN A 55 -9.57 -20.98 -8.18
N TYR A 56 -8.27 -20.81 -8.47
CA TYR A 56 -7.68 -19.54 -8.92
C TYR A 56 -7.91 -19.23 -10.40
N THR A 57 -8.52 -20.14 -11.17
CA THR A 57 -8.75 -19.94 -12.62
C THR A 57 -9.66 -18.76 -12.91
N VAL A 58 -10.57 -18.40 -11.99
CA VAL A 58 -11.43 -17.21 -12.14
C VAL A 58 -10.60 -15.94 -12.33
N ILE A 59 -9.46 -15.83 -11.63
CA ILE A 59 -8.52 -14.70 -11.77
C ILE A 59 -7.56 -14.94 -12.95
N THR A 60 -6.89 -16.09 -13.00
CA THR A 60 -5.78 -16.32 -13.95
C THR A 60 -6.21 -16.46 -15.40
N SER A 61 -7.46 -16.82 -15.66
CA SER A 61 -8.01 -16.87 -17.02
C SER A 61 -8.29 -15.48 -17.61
N GLN A 62 -8.61 -14.50 -16.76
CA GLN A 62 -9.07 -13.16 -17.15
C GLN A 62 -7.99 -12.08 -16.96
N CYS A 63 -7.19 -12.17 -15.90
CA CYS A 63 -6.15 -11.21 -15.57
C CYS A 63 -4.78 -11.70 -16.02
N LYS A 64 -4.31 -11.27 -17.20
CA LYS A 64 -3.09 -11.81 -17.84
C LYS A 64 -2.00 -10.76 -18.06
N ALA A 65 -0.76 -11.23 -17.94
CA ALA A 65 0.43 -10.51 -18.37
C ALA A 65 0.40 -10.27 -19.90
N PRO A 66 1.12 -9.26 -20.42
CA PRO A 66 1.99 -8.32 -19.69
C PRO A 66 1.25 -7.07 -19.17
N LYS A 67 0.07 -6.76 -19.72
CA LYS A 67 -0.59 -5.47 -19.46
C LYS A 67 -1.42 -5.43 -18.17
N TYR A 68 -1.92 -6.57 -17.67
CA TYR A 68 -2.83 -6.64 -16.52
C TYR A 68 -3.90 -5.53 -16.56
N SER A 69 -4.78 -5.61 -17.57
CA SER A 69 -5.81 -4.60 -17.79
C SER A 69 -6.74 -4.49 -16.58
N ALA A 70 -7.01 -3.27 -16.12
CA ALA A 70 -7.71 -3.03 -14.85
C ALA A 70 -9.12 -3.65 -14.86
N THR A 71 -9.91 -3.41 -15.91
CA THR A 71 -11.30 -3.88 -15.98
C THR A 71 -11.46 -5.41 -15.80
N PRO A 72 -10.82 -6.27 -16.61
CA PRO A 72 -10.94 -7.72 -16.43
C PRO A 72 -10.28 -8.21 -15.12
N CYS A 73 -9.15 -7.62 -14.71
CA CYS A 73 -8.49 -8.01 -13.46
C CYS A 73 -9.33 -7.70 -12.23
N CYS A 74 -9.92 -6.50 -12.15
CA CYS A 74 -10.75 -6.10 -11.02
C CYS A 74 -12.09 -6.81 -11.01
N LYS A 75 -12.68 -7.08 -12.18
CA LYS A 75 -13.91 -7.90 -12.27
C LYS A 75 -13.65 -9.30 -11.72
N ALA A 76 -12.61 -9.97 -12.22
CA ALA A 76 -12.26 -11.33 -11.80
C ALA A 76 -11.86 -11.40 -10.31
N PHE A 77 -11.13 -10.39 -9.83
CA PHE A 77 -10.78 -10.30 -8.42
C PHE A 77 -12.01 -10.11 -7.52
N LYS A 78 -12.98 -9.27 -7.92
CA LYS A 78 -14.26 -9.15 -7.21
C LYS A 78 -15.01 -10.48 -7.16
N GLU A 79 -15.11 -11.17 -8.29
CA GLU A 79 -15.79 -12.47 -8.37
C GLU A 79 -15.18 -13.50 -7.40
N PHE A 80 -13.85 -13.49 -7.25
CA PHE A 80 -13.14 -14.36 -6.32
C PHE A 80 -13.25 -13.93 -4.85
N ALA A 81 -13.08 -12.63 -4.56
CA ALA A 81 -12.90 -12.13 -3.19
C ALA A 81 -14.23 -11.79 -2.49
N CYS A 82 -15.24 -11.34 -3.23
CA CYS A 82 -16.50 -10.87 -2.65
C CYS A 82 -17.27 -11.90 -1.82
N PRO A 83 -17.26 -13.22 -2.14
CA PRO A 83 -17.86 -14.24 -1.27
C PRO A 83 -17.25 -14.30 0.14
N TYR A 84 -16.05 -13.76 0.33
CA TYR A 84 -15.30 -13.79 1.58
C TYR A 84 -15.10 -12.40 2.18
N ALA A 85 -15.85 -11.38 1.73
CA ALA A 85 -15.64 -9.98 2.10
C ALA A 85 -15.60 -9.76 3.62
N ASP A 86 -16.49 -10.39 4.39
CA ASP A 86 -16.56 -10.24 5.85
C ASP A 86 -15.29 -10.74 6.55
N LEU A 87 -14.71 -11.84 6.06
CA LEU A 87 -13.47 -12.40 6.58
C LEU A 87 -12.27 -11.55 6.17
N LEU A 88 -12.24 -11.09 4.93
CA LEU A 88 -11.14 -10.29 4.37
C LEU A 88 -11.09 -8.88 4.97
N ASN A 89 -12.23 -8.31 5.34
CA ASN A 89 -12.33 -6.99 5.98
C ASN A 89 -12.09 -7.05 7.50
N ASN A 90 -12.01 -8.24 8.09
CA ASN A 90 -11.72 -8.39 9.50
C ASN A 90 -10.21 -8.33 9.78
N VAL A 91 -9.77 -7.22 10.36
CA VAL A 91 -8.36 -6.96 10.68
C VAL A 91 -7.78 -7.90 11.73
N THR A 92 -8.60 -8.62 12.51
CA THR A 92 -8.11 -9.52 13.58
C THR A 92 -7.62 -10.87 13.06
N ASN A 93 -7.88 -11.20 11.78
CA ASN A 93 -7.43 -12.45 11.16
C ASN A 93 -6.38 -12.18 10.07
N ASP A 94 -5.79 -13.26 9.54
CA ASP A 94 -4.80 -13.23 8.46
C ASP A 94 -5.36 -13.53 7.06
N CYS A 95 -6.68 -13.64 6.90
CA CYS A 95 -7.34 -14.07 5.66
C CYS A 95 -6.91 -13.24 4.43
N ALA A 96 -6.83 -11.91 4.58
CA ALA A 96 -6.44 -11.04 3.47
C ALA A 96 -5.00 -11.33 2.99
N SER A 97 -4.06 -11.44 3.93
CA SER A 97 -2.65 -11.74 3.64
C SER A 97 -2.50 -13.13 3.01
N THR A 98 -3.19 -14.13 3.56
CA THR A 98 -3.19 -15.50 3.06
C THR A 98 -3.78 -15.59 1.65
N MET A 99 -4.92 -14.94 1.42
CA MET A 99 -5.57 -14.88 0.10
C MET A 99 -4.64 -14.25 -0.95
N PHE A 100 -4.08 -13.06 -0.68
CA PHE A 100 -3.19 -12.39 -1.63
C PHE A 100 -1.91 -13.19 -1.89
N SER A 101 -1.37 -13.88 -0.89
CA SER A 101 -0.19 -14.73 -1.06
C SER A 101 -0.44 -15.83 -2.10
N TYR A 102 -1.56 -16.54 -2.00
CA TYR A 102 -1.89 -17.59 -2.97
C TYR A 102 -2.31 -17.03 -4.34
N ILE A 103 -3.02 -15.90 -4.39
CA ILE A 103 -3.30 -15.21 -5.66
C ILE A 103 -2.00 -14.90 -6.40
N ASN A 104 -1.02 -14.32 -5.70
CA ASN A 104 0.27 -13.96 -6.28
C ASN A 104 1.08 -15.19 -6.68
N LEU A 105 1.06 -16.24 -5.86
CA LEU A 105 1.76 -17.50 -6.12
C LEU A 105 1.22 -18.20 -7.38
N TYR A 106 -0.08 -18.47 -7.45
CA TYR A 106 -0.68 -19.22 -8.57
C TYR A 106 -0.80 -18.39 -9.85
N GLY A 107 -1.04 -17.09 -9.72
CA GLY A 107 -1.15 -16.19 -10.85
C GLY A 107 0.16 -15.57 -11.33
N LYS A 108 1.26 -15.76 -10.57
CA LYS A 108 2.55 -15.07 -10.79
C LYS A 108 2.40 -13.55 -10.87
N TYR A 109 1.50 -12.99 -10.05
CA TYR A 109 1.22 -11.56 -10.05
C TYR A 109 2.24 -10.79 -9.21
N PRO A 110 2.63 -9.58 -9.64
CA PRO A 110 3.44 -8.70 -8.81
C PRO A 110 2.67 -8.28 -7.53
N PRO A 111 3.34 -8.18 -6.38
CA PRO A 111 2.73 -7.72 -5.14
C PRO A 111 2.04 -6.36 -5.33
N GLY A 112 0.84 -6.21 -4.77
CA GLY A 112 0.08 -4.96 -4.83
C GLY A 112 -0.62 -4.67 -6.16
N LEU A 113 -0.59 -5.57 -7.15
CA LEU A 113 -1.26 -5.39 -8.44
C LEU A 113 -2.75 -5.02 -8.28
N PHE A 114 -3.48 -5.78 -7.47
CA PHE A 114 -4.92 -5.57 -7.27
C PHE A 114 -5.20 -4.35 -6.38
N ALA A 115 -4.39 -4.12 -5.34
CA ALA A 115 -4.54 -2.95 -4.46
C ALA A 115 -4.28 -1.61 -5.18
N SER A 116 -3.42 -1.62 -6.20
CA SER A 116 -3.11 -0.43 -7.00
C SER A 116 -4.10 -0.21 -8.15
N LYS A 117 -4.61 -1.28 -8.78
CA LYS A 117 -5.50 -1.18 -9.95
C LYS A 117 -6.98 -1.17 -9.60
N CYS A 118 -7.37 -1.82 -8.51
CA CYS A 118 -8.76 -2.06 -8.15
C CYS A 118 -9.13 -1.22 -6.94
N ARG A 119 -9.50 0.04 -7.21
CA ARG A 119 -9.99 0.97 -6.20
C ARG A 119 -11.28 1.62 -6.68
N SER A 120 -12.35 1.44 -5.92
CA SER A 120 -13.60 2.18 -6.07
C SER A 120 -13.44 3.60 -5.49
N ALA A 121 -14.40 4.48 -5.80
CA ALA A 121 -14.40 5.88 -5.34
C ALA A 121 -14.24 6.03 -3.81
N ASN A 122 -14.74 5.05 -3.04
CA ASN A 122 -14.70 5.05 -1.57
C ASN A 122 -13.39 4.49 -0.98
N GLY A 123 -12.38 4.20 -1.80
CA GLY A 123 -11.07 3.68 -1.35
C GLY A 123 -11.01 2.16 -1.14
N GLY A 124 -12.11 1.43 -1.34
CA GLY A 124 -12.19 -0.04 -1.24
C GLY A 124 -12.61 -0.73 -2.54
N LEU A 125 -13.18 -1.93 -2.44
CA LEU A 125 -13.86 -2.61 -3.55
C LEU A 125 -15.35 -2.77 -3.25
N ASP A 126 -16.20 -2.27 -4.13
CA ASP A 126 -17.64 -2.50 -4.01
C ASP A 126 -17.95 -3.93 -4.46
N CYS A 127 -18.37 -4.76 -3.51
CA CYS A 127 -18.91 -6.09 -3.76
C CYS A 127 -20.43 -6.02 -3.94
N PRO A 128 -21.00 -6.70 -4.94
CA PRO A 128 -22.45 -6.87 -4.99
C PRO A 128 -22.90 -7.62 -3.74
N ALA A 129 -24.11 -7.33 -3.25
CA ALA A 129 -24.67 -8.02 -2.10
C ALA A 129 -24.63 -9.54 -2.34
N PRO A 130 -24.24 -10.35 -1.32
CA PRO A 130 -24.24 -11.80 -1.47
C PRO A 130 -25.61 -12.28 -1.93
N ALA A 131 -25.63 -13.20 -2.90
CA ALA A 131 -26.88 -13.80 -3.37
C ALA A 131 -27.63 -14.41 -2.17
N PRO A 132 -28.96 -14.26 -2.09
CA PRO A 132 -29.73 -14.87 -1.02
C PRO A 132 -29.47 -16.38 -0.99
N ALA A 133 -29.24 -16.93 0.21
CA ALA A 133 -28.96 -18.34 0.39
C ALA A 133 -30.05 -19.20 -0.28
N PRO A 134 -29.69 -20.30 -0.96
CA PRO A 134 -30.68 -21.19 -1.54
C PRO A 134 -31.61 -21.70 -0.42
N SER A 135 -32.91 -21.47 -0.60
CA SER A 135 -33.95 -21.92 0.33
C SER A 135 -33.82 -23.43 0.55
N PRO A 136 -33.95 -23.94 1.79
CA PRO A 136 -33.91 -25.38 2.02
C PRO A 136 -35.05 -26.03 1.23
N LYS A 137 -34.70 -26.87 0.24
CA LYS A 137 -35.67 -27.71 -0.43
C LYS A 137 -36.12 -28.78 0.56
N SER A 138 -37.30 -28.59 1.15
CA SER A 138 -38.00 -29.63 1.89
C SER A 138 -38.33 -30.76 0.91
N LYS A 139 -37.90 -31.98 1.23
CA LYS A 139 -38.20 -33.21 0.50
C LYS A 139 -39.28 -33.97 1.27
#